data_AF-A0A8T5ECJ9-F1
#
_entry.id   AF-A0A8T5ECJ9-F1
#
_cell.length_a   1.000
_cell.length_b   1.000
_cell.length_c   1.000
_cell.angle_alpha   90.00
_cell.angle_beta   90.00
_cell.angle_gamma   90.00
#
_symmetry.space_group_name_H-M   'P 1'
#
loop_
_entity.id
_entity.type
_entity.pdbx_description
1 polymer ?
#
loop_
_entity_poly.entity_id
_entity_poly.type
_entity_poly.pdbx_seq_one_letter_code
_entity_poly.pdbx_strand_id
1 'polypeptide(L)'
;MASIILLAIVVVVAVALMGSVLIQSITPIDTIILSPLEKKCQEIANEGYKIHTLYPNSDPDELLDDDMKRLLYFDDLWMKECISVLPSESIFYIVNNVERDFSYGE
;
A
#
# COMPACT_ATOMS: atom_id res chain seq x y z
N MET A 1 41.41 -11.46 0.03
CA MET A 1 40.94 -10.61 -1.08
C MET A 1 39.57 -11.13 -1.50
N ALA A 2 38.48 -10.53 -1.00
CA ALA A 2 37.13 -10.91 -1.40
C ALA A 2 36.97 -10.66 -2.90
N SER A 3 36.47 -11.66 -3.63
CA SER A 3 36.45 -11.67 -5.10
C SER A 3 35.60 -10.52 -5.64
N ILE A 4 36.21 -9.61 -6.40
CA ILE A 4 35.56 -8.46 -7.08
C ILE A 4 34.37 -8.91 -7.93
N ILE A 5 34.41 -10.14 -8.44
CA ILE A 5 33.35 -10.77 -9.24
C ILE A 5 32.07 -10.96 -8.41
N LEU A 6 32.19 -11.36 -7.14
CA LEU A 6 31.02 -11.52 -6.26
C LEU A 6 30.36 -10.17 -5.97
N LEU A 7 31.17 -9.12 -5.77
CA LEU A 7 30.67 -7.79 -5.50
C LEU A 7 29.89 -7.23 -6.70
N ALA A 8 30.40 -7.45 -7.92
CA ALA A 8 29.72 -7.03 -9.15
C ALA A 8 28.36 -7.72 -9.33
N ILE A 9 28.25 -9.01 -9.02
CA ILE A 9 26.98 -9.75 -9.11
C ILE A 9 25.97 -9.21 -8.10
N VAL A 10 26.38 -8.96 -6.87
CA VAL A 10 25.50 -8.40 -5.83
C VAL A 10 24.98 -7.02 -6.23
N VAL A 11 25.83 -6.16 -6.80
CA VAL A 11 25.42 -4.83 -7.28
C VAL A 11 24.42 -4.94 -8.43
N VAL A 12 24.67 -5.81 -9.42
CA VAL A 12 23.76 -6.00 -10.56
C VAL A 12 22.38 -6.49 -10.11
N VAL A 13 22.34 -7.45 -9.18
CA VAL A 13 21.07 -7.97 -8.63
C VAL A 13 20.33 -6.89 -7.84
N ALA A 14 21.04 -6.11 -7.03
CA ALA A 14 20.43 -5.01 -6.27
C ALA A 14 19.82 -3.94 -7.19
N VAL A 15 20.53 -3.54 -8.25
CA VAL A 15 20.04 -2.53 -9.21
C VAL A 15 18.86 -3.07 -10.02
N ALA A 16 18.89 -4.34 -10.43
CA ALA A 16 17.78 -4.96 -11.15
C ALA A 16 16.50 -5.02 -10.31
N LEU A 17 16.62 -5.35 -9.01
CA LEU A 17 15.48 -5.39 -8.09
C LEU A 17 14.94 -3.99 -7.76
N MET A 18 15.80 -2.97 -7.65
CA MET A 18 15.38 -1.59 -7.41
C MET A 18 14.69 -0.97 -8.64
N GLY A 19 15.08 -1.38 -9.86
CA GLY A 19 14.45 -0.91 -11.09
C GLY A 19 12.96 -1.27 -11.22
N SER A 20 12.49 -2.33 -10.56
CA SER A 20 11.09 -2.78 -10.62
C SER A 20 10.15 -1.93 -9.77
N VAL A 21 10.64 -1.31 -8.69
CA VAL A 21 9.82 -0.55 -7.73
C VAL A 21 9.50 0.85 -8.26
N LEU A 22 10.39 1.45 -9.05
CA LEU A 22 10.23 2.82 -9.54
C LEU A 22 9.22 2.95 -10.68
N ILE A 23 8.94 1.89 -11.45
CA ILE A 23 8.06 1.96 -12.63
C ILE A 23 6.59 2.12 -12.22
N GLN A 24 6.21 1.66 -11.02
CA GLN A 24 4.83 1.78 -10.54
C GLN A 24 4.47 3.20 -10.08
N SER A 25 5.45 4.06 -9.74
CA SER A 25 5.17 5.43 -9.27
C SER A 25 4.99 6.46 -10.39
N ILE A 26 5.28 6.09 -11.65
CA ILE A 26 5.30 7.02 -12.80
C ILE A 26 4.14 6.83 -13.78
N THR A 27 3.30 5.80 -13.61
CA THR A 27 2.08 5.65 -14.42
C THR A 27 0.95 6.48 -13.83
N PRO A 28 0.37 7.44 -14.58
CA PRO A 28 -0.79 8.22 -14.13
C PRO A 28 -1.98 7.28 -13.81
N ILE A 29 -2.50 7.40 -12.58
CA ILE A 29 -3.53 6.51 -12.03
C ILE A 29 -4.85 6.62 -12.80
N ASP A 30 -5.16 7.80 -13.36
CA ASP A 30 -6.35 8.03 -14.21
C ASP A 30 -6.45 7.13 -15.44
N THR A 31 -5.38 6.43 -15.81
CA THR A 31 -5.38 5.51 -16.94
C THR A 31 -5.75 4.07 -16.57
N ILE A 32 -5.79 3.73 -15.27
CA ILE A 32 -6.02 2.36 -14.79
C ILE A 32 -7.49 2.21 -14.37
N ILE A 33 -8.22 1.41 -15.15
CA ILE A 33 -9.61 1.09 -14.85
C ILE A 33 -9.64 -0.04 -13.83
N LEU A 34 -9.90 0.32 -12.56
CA LEU A 34 -10.10 -0.66 -11.49
C LEU A 34 -11.33 -1.53 -11.74
N SER A 35 -11.19 -2.82 -11.48
CA SER A 35 -12.31 -3.74 -11.37
C SER A 35 -13.24 -3.34 -10.21
N PRO A 36 -14.51 -3.79 -10.21
CA PRO A 36 -15.42 -3.50 -9.11
C PRO A 36 -14.89 -3.94 -7.73
N LEU A 37 -14.16 -5.05 -7.68
CA LEU A 37 -13.56 -5.56 -6.44
C LEU A 37 -12.42 -4.66 -5.98
N GLU A 38 -11.53 -4.25 -6.88
CA GLU A 38 -10.43 -3.33 -6.55
C GLU A 38 -10.96 -1.97 -6.09
N LYS A 39 -12.03 -1.45 -6.71
CA LYS A 39 -12.68 -0.20 -6.25
C LYS A 39 -13.21 -0.33 -4.82
N LYS A 40 -13.90 -1.43 -4.52
CA LYS A 40 -14.38 -1.71 -3.16
C LYS A 40 -13.23 -1.77 -2.16
N CYS A 41 -12.14 -2.44 -2.53
CA CYS A 41 -10.96 -2.55 -1.69
C CYS A 41 -10.25 -1.21 -1.49
N GLN A 42 -10.21 -0.36 -2.51
CA GLN A 42 -9.72 1.01 -2.38
C GLN A 42 -10.58 1.85 -1.45
N GLU A 43 -11.91 1.71 -1.48
CA GLU A 43 -12.80 2.39 -0.54
C GLU A 43 -12.56 1.92 0.91
N ILE A 44 -12.41 0.61 1.13
CA ILE A 44 -12.06 0.06 2.45
C ILE A 44 -10.72 0.62 2.94
N ALA A 45 -9.69 0.61 2.08
CA ALA A 45 -8.37 1.12 2.43
C ALA A 45 -8.39 2.63 2.72
N ASN A 46 -9.13 3.42 1.93
CA ASN A 46 -9.32 4.84 2.17
C ASN A 46 -9.98 5.11 3.52
N GLU A 47 -11.03 4.37 3.87
CA GLU A 47 -11.73 4.55 5.15
C GLU A 47 -10.87 4.14 6.35
N GLY A 48 -10.08 3.07 6.23
CA GLY A 48 -9.07 2.71 7.23
C GLY A 48 -8.00 3.79 7.39
N TYR A 49 -7.48 4.30 6.26
CA TYR A 49 -6.43 5.32 6.26
C TYR A 49 -6.87 6.67 6.85
N LYS A 50 -8.15 7.06 6.69
CA LYS A 50 -8.70 8.26 7.35
C LYS A 50 -8.44 8.25 8.86
N ILE A 51 -8.55 7.08 9.51
CA ILE A 51 -8.31 6.97 10.95
C ILE A 51 -6.86 7.31 11.27
N HIS A 52 -5.89 6.81 10.49
CA HIS A 52 -4.48 7.18 10.64
C HIS A 52 -4.23 8.69 10.46
N THR A 53 -4.98 9.35 9.58
CA THR A 53 -4.84 10.82 9.39
C THR A 53 -5.41 11.64 10.55
N LEU A 54 -6.39 11.11 11.29
CA LEU A 54 -6.92 11.77 12.49
C LEU A 54 -5.94 11.67 13.67
N TYR A 55 -5.11 10.62 13.68
CA TYR A 55 -4.20 10.29 14.78
C TYR A 55 -2.76 10.05 14.27
N PRO A 56 -2.10 11.06 13.67
CA PRO A 56 -0.83 10.86 12.96
C PRO A 56 0.36 10.52 13.87
N ASN A 57 0.23 10.74 15.19
CA ASN A 57 1.29 10.52 16.17
C ASN A 57 0.86 9.61 17.33
N SER A 58 -0.30 8.96 17.20
CA SER A 58 -0.83 8.09 18.26
C SER A 58 -0.48 6.64 17.96
N ASP A 59 -0.15 5.91 19.01
CA ASP A 59 -0.15 4.47 18.93
C ASP A 59 -1.60 3.96 18.85
N PRO A 60 -1.86 2.79 18.23
CA PRO A 60 -3.22 2.29 18.06
C PRO A 60 -4.02 2.21 19.37
N ASP A 61 -3.38 1.86 20.49
CA ASP A 61 -4.01 1.78 21.82
C ASP A 61 -4.38 3.13 22.44
N GLU A 62 -3.94 4.24 21.85
CA GLU A 62 -4.33 5.60 22.23
C GLU A 62 -5.55 6.13 21.47
N LEU A 63 -6.06 5.35 20.51
CA LEU A 63 -7.28 5.69 19.76
C LEU A 63 -8.51 5.70 20.68
N LEU A 64 -9.47 6.57 20.36
CA LEU A 64 -10.80 6.48 20.98
C LEU A 64 -11.43 5.11 20.69
N ASP A 65 -12.11 4.53 21.67
CA ASP A 65 -12.70 3.18 21.58
C ASP A 65 -13.52 2.94 20.30
N ASP A 66 -14.27 3.94 19.85
CA ASP A 66 -15.10 3.82 18.64
C ASP A 66 -14.26 3.84 17.36
N ASP A 67 -13.20 4.64 17.32
CA ASP A 67 -12.27 4.67 16.19
C ASP A 67 -11.40 3.39 16.14
N MET A 68 -10.99 2.86 17.29
CA MET A 68 -10.33 1.57 17.40
C MET A 68 -11.22 0.45 16.83
N LYS A 69 -12.49 0.37 17.25
CA LYS A 69 -13.43 -0.64 16.71
C LYS A 69 -13.61 -0.49 15.21
N ARG A 70 -13.67 0.74 14.71
CA ARG A 70 -13.81 1.03 13.29
C ARG A 70 -12.56 0.63 12.51
N LEU A 71 -11.36 0.89 13.04
CA LEU A 71 -10.09 0.46 12.45
C LEU A 71 -10.04 -1.06 12.35
N LEU A 72 -10.32 -1.77 13.44
CA LEU A 72 -10.36 -3.24 13.47
C LEU A 72 -11.40 -3.82 12.49
N TYR A 73 -12.54 -3.14 12.31
CA TYR A 73 -13.54 -3.54 11.33
C TYR A 73 -13.02 -3.42 9.90
N PHE A 74 -12.35 -2.32 9.55
CA PHE A 74 -11.77 -2.16 8.21
C PHE A 74 -10.59 -3.09 7.96
N ASP A 75 -9.76 -3.36 8.97
CA ASP A 75 -8.68 -4.34 8.89
C ASP A 75 -9.22 -5.75 8.61
N ASP A 76 -10.31 -6.15 9.28
CA ASP A 76 -10.96 -7.45 9.05
C ASP A 76 -11.51 -7.56 7.62
N LEU A 77 -12.18 -6.52 7.13
CA LEU A 77 -12.67 -6.46 5.75
C LEU A 77 -11.52 -6.49 4.75
N TRP A 78 -10.46 -5.70 4.99
CA TRP A 78 -9.29 -5.64 4.13
C TRP A 78 -8.62 -7.02 4.01
N MET A 79 -8.42 -7.71 5.13
CA MET A 79 -7.83 -9.04 5.10
C MET A 79 -8.72 -10.08 4.42
N LYS A 80 -10.00 -10.12 4.77
CA LYS A 80 -10.92 -11.16 4.29
C LYS A 80 -11.38 -10.95 2.87
N GLU A 81 -11.61 -9.71 2.46
CA GLU A 81 -12.26 -9.39 1.19
C GLU A 81 -11.29 -8.84 0.13
N CYS A 82 -10.09 -8.40 0.51
CA CYS A 82 -9.12 -7.83 -0.41
C CYS A 82 -7.85 -8.68 -0.51
N ILE A 83 -7.09 -8.80 0.58
CA ILE A 83 -5.79 -9.49 0.58
C ILE A 83 -5.93 -10.98 0.25
N SER A 84 -7.04 -11.62 0.67
CA SER A 84 -7.25 -13.04 0.43
C SER A 84 -7.60 -13.40 -1.03
N VAL A 85 -7.99 -12.42 -1.84
CA VAL A 85 -8.56 -12.65 -3.19
C VAL A 85 -7.86 -11.87 -4.30
N LEU A 86 -7.30 -10.70 -4.02
CA LEU A 86 -6.63 -9.87 -5.02
C LEU A 86 -5.19 -10.33 -5.25
N PRO A 87 -4.66 -10.19 -6.47
CA PRO A 87 -3.25 -10.39 -6.72
C PRO A 87 -2.44 -9.31 -5.99
N SER A 88 -1.19 -9.62 -5.65
CA SER A 88 -0.32 -8.70 -4.92
C SER A 88 -0.10 -7.38 -5.65
N GLU A 89 -0.09 -7.36 -6.99
CA GLU A 89 0.04 -6.13 -7.77
C GLU A 89 -1.11 -5.15 -7.52
N SER A 90 -2.35 -5.64 -7.47
CA SER A 90 -3.54 -4.82 -7.20
C SER A 90 -3.51 -4.29 -5.77
N ILE A 91 -3.06 -5.10 -4.81
CA ILE A 91 -2.88 -4.67 -3.42
C ILE A 91 -1.87 -3.54 -3.31
N PHE A 92 -0.68 -3.69 -3.90
CA PHE A 92 0.33 -2.64 -3.90
C PHE A 92 -0.15 -1.38 -4.60
N TYR A 93 -0.85 -1.53 -5.74
CA TYR A 93 -1.45 -0.41 -6.44
C TYR A 93 -2.44 0.35 -5.55
N ILE A 94 -3.37 -0.34 -4.89
CA ILE A 94 -4.37 0.28 -4.02
C ILE A 94 -3.69 1.02 -2.85
N VAL A 95 -2.75 0.38 -2.15
CA VAL A 95 -2.05 1.00 -1.01
C VAL A 95 -1.29 2.26 -1.43
N ASN A 96 -0.55 2.18 -2.55
CA ASN A 96 0.17 3.34 -3.08
C ASN A 96 -0.78 4.46 -3.50
N ASN A 97 -1.93 4.10 -4.10
CA ASN A 97 -2.93 5.09 -4.48
C ASN A 97 -3.48 5.81 -3.24
N VAL A 98 -3.91 5.07 -2.22
CA VAL A 98 -4.43 5.64 -0.97
C VAL A 98 -3.41 6.58 -0.34
N GLU A 99 -2.16 6.15 -0.18
CA GLU A 99 -1.10 6.98 0.40
C GLU A 99 -0.90 8.27 -0.40
N ARG A 100 -0.94 8.17 -1.74
CA ARG A 100 -0.78 9.31 -2.63
C ARG A 100 -1.96 10.28 -2.55
N ASP A 101 -3.19 9.78 -2.56
CA ASP A 101 -4.41 10.60 -2.47
C ASP A 101 -4.42 11.41 -1.16
N PHE A 102 -4.02 10.79 -0.04
CA PHE A 102 -3.95 11.50 1.24
C PHE A 102 -2.73 12.44 1.37
N SER A 103 -1.59 12.08 0.77
CA SER A 103 -0.36 12.89 0.87
C SER A 103 -0.35 14.08 -0.08
N TYR A 104 -0.98 13.94 -1.25
CA TYR A 104 -0.88 14.89 -2.36
C TYR A 104 -2.24 15.43 -2.84
N GLY A 105 -3.37 14.90 -2.34
CA GLY A 105 -4.71 15.35 -2.71
C GLY A 105 -5.13 14.98 -4.13
N GLU A 106 -4.52 13.93 -4.69
CA GLU A 106 -4.86 13.37 -6.00
C GLU A 106 -6.02 12.35 -5.94
#